data_AF-I4AND9-F1
#
_entry.id   AF-I4AND9-F1
#
_cell.length_a   1.000
_cell.length_b   1.000
_cell.length_c   1.000
_cell.angle_alpha   90.00
_cell.angle_beta   90.00
_cell.angle_gamma   90.00
#
_symmetry.space_group_name_H-M   'P 1'
#
loop_
_entity.id
_entity.type
_entity.pdbx_description
1 polymer ?
#
loop_
_entity_poly.entity_id
_entity_poly.type
_entity_poly.pdbx_seq_one_letter_code
_entity_poly.pdbx_strand_id
1 'polypeptide(L)'
;MKNILLLTENQTHFLAENRQDPITQDSFSIGDEIVFCAECKSAFLKESWEFMNLEHCNQKKTLKKFPISERLLLEKPKLQVPSNYIKAEIEARIPAIFMDAVISLIVALFLLKIINSISNLDANYPIFYLGFALFIFRDSFFLNQSIGKRMMKLYFINDKTKKKAIWYRVFARNLIWWLFNGLIYAFFANTNPVFPILLLLITQIIYFFYVLIKGQSFIDECLQIELVEENEIQDEIM
;
A
#
# COMPACT_ATOMS: atom_id res chain seq x y z
N MET A 1 18.40 48.54 14.55
CA MET A 1 18.10 47.23 13.91
C MET A 1 19.30 46.76 13.14
N LYS A 2 19.61 45.45 13.18
CA LYS A 2 20.63 44.87 12.31
C LYS A 2 19.90 44.09 11.20
N ASN A 3 20.28 44.31 9.94
CA ASN A 3 19.88 43.55 8.76
C ASN A 3 18.41 43.72 8.30
N ILE A 4 18.04 44.95 7.93
CA ILE A 4 16.87 45.18 7.06
C ILE A 4 17.30 44.89 5.62
N LEU A 5 16.47 44.18 4.88
CA LEU A 5 16.73 43.83 3.49
C LEU A 5 15.69 44.51 2.60
N LEU A 6 16.15 45.25 1.60
CA LEU A 6 15.28 45.86 0.60
C LEU A 6 14.90 44.80 -0.45
N LEU A 7 13.61 44.65 -0.72
CA LEU A 7 13.13 43.79 -1.79
C LEU A 7 13.30 44.47 -3.15
N THR A 8 14.10 43.88 -4.04
CA THR A 8 14.30 44.38 -5.40
C THR A 8 13.93 43.32 -6.43
N GLU A 9 13.95 43.69 -7.71
CA GLU A 9 13.62 42.79 -8.83
C GLU A 9 14.53 41.56 -8.90
N ASN A 10 15.71 41.59 -8.28
CA ASN A 10 16.66 40.47 -8.30
C ASN A 10 16.20 39.26 -7.47
N GLN A 11 15.19 39.43 -6.60
CA GLN A 11 14.70 38.44 -5.66
C GLN A 11 13.42 37.78 -6.20
N THR A 12 13.45 37.44 -7.49
CA THR A 12 12.32 36.85 -8.23
C THR A 12 11.75 35.62 -7.56
N HIS A 13 12.58 34.77 -6.95
CA HIS A 13 12.13 33.58 -6.25
C HIS A 13 11.21 33.91 -5.07
N PHE A 14 11.59 34.91 -4.26
CA PHE A 14 10.80 35.30 -3.09
C PHE A 14 9.44 35.88 -3.50
N LEU A 15 9.41 36.71 -4.55
CA LEU A 15 8.17 37.23 -5.11
C LEU A 15 7.27 36.10 -5.66
N ALA A 16 7.86 35.10 -6.31
CA ALA A 16 7.12 33.95 -6.85
C ALA A 16 6.48 33.06 -5.77
N GLU A 17 6.99 33.08 -4.54
CA GLU A 17 6.40 32.36 -3.40
C GLU A 17 5.08 32.98 -2.90
N ASN A 18 4.72 34.21 -3.35
CA ASN A 18 3.51 34.93 -2.93
C ASN A 18 3.29 34.94 -1.41
N ARG A 19 4.37 35.17 -0.66
CA ARG A 19 4.32 35.23 0.80
C ARG A 19 3.61 36.49 1.27
N GLN A 20 3.05 36.41 2.46
CA GLN A 20 2.38 37.52 3.14
C GLN A 20 3.01 37.74 4.51
N ASP A 21 2.94 38.97 5.00
CA ASP A 21 3.32 39.30 6.36
C ASP A 21 2.41 38.55 7.35
N PRO A 22 2.94 37.74 8.27
CA PRO A 22 2.12 37.02 9.23
C PRO A 22 1.23 37.90 10.14
N ILE A 23 1.59 39.17 10.33
CA ILE A 23 0.90 40.12 11.22
C ILE A 23 -0.17 40.90 10.47
N THR A 24 0.20 41.57 9.37
CA THR A 24 -0.75 42.42 8.62
C THR A 24 -1.51 41.68 7.53
N GLN A 25 -1.02 40.50 7.11
CA GLN A 25 -1.49 39.75 5.94
C GLN A 25 -1.27 40.48 4.60
N ASP A 26 -0.49 41.56 4.60
CA ASP A 26 -0.14 42.26 3.37
C ASP A 26 0.86 41.44 2.54
N SER A 27 0.70 41.51 1.22
CA SER A 27 1.64 40.90 0.28
C SER A 27 2.89 41.76 0.15
N PHE A 28 4.05 41.10 0.08
CA PHE A 28 5.32 41.79 -0.16
C PHE A 28 5.44 42.32 -1.59
N SER A 29 5.83 43.57 -1.73
CA SER A 29 6.00 44.29 -3.00
C SER A 29 7.44 44.80 -3.17
N ILE A 30 7.83 45.05 -4.42
CA ILE A 30 9.15 45.62 -4.73
C ILE A 30 9.27 46.99 -4.08
N GLY A 31 10.39 47.24 -3.40
CA GLY A 31 10.62 48.45 -2.62
C GLY A 31 10.36 48.29 -1.11
N ASP A 32 9.74 47.20 -0.69
CA ASP A 32 9.48 46.96 0.73
C ASP A 32 10.77 46.65 1.51
N GLU A 33 10.81 47.13 2.75
CA GLU A 33 11.83 46.80 3.73
C GLU A 33 11.39 45.56 4.53
N ILE A 34 12.11 44.45 4.34
CA ILE A 34 11.74 43.14 4.89
C ILE A 34 12.80 42.68 5.91
N VAL A 35 12.34 42.01 6.95
CA VAL A 35 13.15 41.36 7.99
C VAL A 35 12.82 39.87 8.02
N PHE A 36 13.84 39.02 8.08
CA PHE A 36 13.68 37.58 8.25
C PHE A 36 14.10 37.13 9.64
N CYS A 37 13.25 36.36 10.31
CA CYS A 37 13.60 35.68 11.55
C CYS A 37 14.73 34.67 11.30
N ALA A 38 15.79 34.71 12.11
CA ALA A 38 16.92 33.79 11.97
C ALA A 38 16.59 32.32 12.29
N GLU A 39 15.55 32.08 13.09
CA GLU A 39 15.15 30.74 13.54
C GLU A 39 14.20 30.07 12.55
N CYS A 40 13.01 30.66 12.34
CA CYS A 40 11.97 30.06 11.51
C CYS A 40 12.00 30.50 10.03
N LYS A 41 12.81 31.50 9.66
CA LYS A 41 12.90 32.06 8.30
C LYS A 41 11.59 32.70 7.80
N SER A 42 10.66 33.01 8.72
CA SER A 42 9.49 33.84 8.42
C SER A 42 9.93 35.25 8.04
N ALA A 43 9.26 35.82 7.04
CA ALA A 43 9.48 37.18 6.53
C ALA A 43 8.43 38.11 7.12
N PHE A 44 8.85 39.32 7.49
CA PHE A 44 8.01 40.37 8.07
C PHE A 44 8.35 41.70 7.41
N LEU A 45 7.37 42.57 7.22
CA LEU A 45 7.61 43.97 6.96
C LEU A 45 8.34 44.58 8.16
N LYS A 46 9.21 45.55 7.90
CA LYS A 46 9.94 46.27 8.95
C LYS A 46 9.00 46.81 10.03
N GLU A 47 7.88 47.39 9.62
CA GLU A 47 6.86 47.97 10.50
C GLU A 47 6.24 46.91 11.42
N SER A 48 5.88 45.75 10.87
CA SER A 48 5.39 44.60 11.64
C SER A 48 6.43 44.08 12.63
N TRP A 49 7.71 44.06 12.25
CA TRP A 49 8.78 43.65 13.14
C TRP A 49 9.01 44.65 14.28
N GLU A 50 8.91 45.95 14.01
CA GLU A 50 8.96 47.01 15.02
C GLU A 50 7.76 46.93 15.98
N PHE A 51 6.57 46.68 15.44
CA PHE A 51 5.35 46.47 16.23
C PHE A 51 5.48 45.30 17.22
N MET A 52 6.20 44.24 16.84
CA MET A 52 6.49 43.08 17.71
C MET A 52 7.67 43.30 18.68
N ASN A 53 8.05 44.54 18.98
CA ASN A 53 9.19 44.87 19.87
C ASN A 53 10.52 44.21 19.42
N LEU A 54 10.69 44.02 18.11
CA LEU A 54 11.88 43.43 17.49
C LEU A 54 12.17 41.98 17.89
N GLU A 55 11.15 41.20 18.26
CA GLU A 55 11.29 39.85 18.78
C GLU A 55 10.30 38.86 18.15
N HIS A 56 10.80 37.69 17.77
CA HIS A 56 9.99 36.56 17.30
C HIS A 56 10.72 35.24 17.59
N CYS A 57 10.00 34.17 17.87
CA CYS A 57 10.59 32.90 18.35
C CYS A 57 11.52 33.09 19.56
N ASN A 58 11.18 33.98 20.50
CA ASN A 58 12.00 34.29 21.69
C ASN A 58 13.42 34.80 21.35
N GLN A 59 13.61 35.41 20.18
CA GLN A 59 14.91 35.90 19.74
C GLN A 59 14.81 37.17 18.87
N LYS A 60 15.87 37.98 18.87
CA LYS A 60 15.94 39.28 18.15
C LYS A 60 16.89 39.27 16.95
N LYS A 61 17.47 38.12 16.59
CA LYS A 61 18.41 37.98 15.47
C LYS A 61 17.64 37.82 14.17
N THR A 62 18.23 38.40 13.13
CA THR A 62 17.67 38.47 11.79
C THR A 62 18.69 37.99 10.76
N LEU A 63 18.22 37.49 9.62
CA LEU A 63 19.11 37.06 8.54
C LEU A 63 19.72 38.26 7.80
N LYS A 64 20.99 38.12 7.37
CA LYS A 64 21.73 39.14 6.61
C LYS A 64 21.46 39.11 5.10
N LYS A 65 20.83 38.05 4.61
CA LYS A 65 20.59 37.77 3.20
C LYS A 65 19.26 37.05 3.05
N PHE A 66 18.64 37.17 1.87
CA PHE A 66 17.44 36.42 1.54
C PHE A 66 17.73 34.90 1.62
N PRO A 67 16.86 34.11 2.27
CA PRO A 67 17.00 32.66 2.27
C PRO A 67 16.80 32.13 0.85
N ILE A 68 17.66 31.21 0.43
CA ILE A 68 17.50 30.50 -0.83
C ILE A 68 16.55 29.34 -0.55
N SER A 69 15.46 29.26 -1.31
CA SER A 69 14.58 28.10 -1.29
C SER A 69 15.30 26.91 -1.92
N GLU A 70 15.54 25.87 -1.14
CA GLU A 70 15.86 24.58 -1.72
C GLU A 70 14.55 23.85 -1.99
N ARG A 71 14.36 23.34 -3.21
CA ARG A 71 13.25 22.42 -3.46
C ARG A 71 13.48 21.20 -2.60
N LEU A 72 12.67 21.04 -1.55
CA LEU A 72 12.53 19.77 -0.87
C LEU A 72 11.95 18.79 -1.88
N LEU A 73 12.83 18.02 -2.52
CA LEU A 73 12.44 16.83 -3.26
C LEU A 73 11.98 15.82 -2.22
N LEU A 74 10.70 15.91 -1.87
CA LEU A 74 10.01 14.84 -1.14
C LEU A 74 9.93 13.66 -2.11
N GLU A 75 10.98 12.83 -2.12
CA GLU A 75 10.88 11.52 -2.73
C GLU A 75 9.76 10.79 -2.00
N LYS A 76 8.64 10.56 -2.70
CA LYS A 76 7.66 9.56 -2.25
C LYS A 76 8.47 8.32 -1.87
N PRO A 77 8.21 7.68 -0.70
CA PRO A 77 8.84 6.41 -0.41
C PRO A 77 8.50 5.50 -1.57
N LYS A 78 9.49 5.29 -2.45
CA LYS A 78 9.41 4.28 -3.48
C LYS A 78 9.21 3.03 -2.66
N LEU A 79 8.06 2.36 -2.81
CA LEU A 79 8.00 0.92 -2.58
C LEU A 79 9.06 0.37 -3.53
N GLN A 80 10.32 0.36 -3.08
CA GLN A 80 11.43 -0.21 -3.81
C GLN A 80 11.15 -1.69 -3.75
N VAL A 81 10.63 -2.17 -4.87
CA VAL A 81 10.50 -3.57 -5.18
C VAL A 81 11.96 -3.95 -5.46
N PRO A 82 12.66 -4.68 -4.56
CA PRO A 82 14.08 -4.98 -4.74
C PRO A 82 14.30 -5.58 -6.12
N SER A 83 15.39 -5.23 -6.79
CA SER A 83 15.69 -5.72 -8.15
C SER A 83 15.88 -7.25 -8.23
N ASN A 84 15.81 -7.94 -7.09
CA ASN A 84 16.27 -9.31 -6.92
C ASN A 84 15.13 -10.23 -6.46
N TYR A 85 14.01 -10.21 -7.18
CA TYR A 85 12.98 -11.22 -6.95
C TYR A 85 13.40 -12.54 -7.57
N ILE A 86 13.38 -13.59 -6.76
CA ILE A 86 13.51 -14.96 -7.23
C ILE A 86 12.11 -15.57 -7.28
N LYS A 87 11.87 -16.45 -8.26
CA LYS A 87 10.62 -17.21 -8.32
C LYS A 87 10.49 -18.01 -7.03
N ALA A 88 9.38 -17.83 -6.31
CA ALA A 88 9.20 -18.43 -4.99
C ALA A 88 9.42 -19.95 -5.06
N GLU A 89 10.19 -20.51 -4.14
CA GLU A 89 10.46 -21.94 -4.12
C GLU A 89 9.28 -22.73 -3.53
N ILE A 90 9.23 -24.04 -3.78
CA ILE A 90 8.18 -24.92 -3.24
C ILE A 90 8.17 -24.87 -1.71
N GLU A 91 9.35 -24.78 -1.10
CA GLU A 91 9.56 -24.74 0.34
C GLU A 91 8.92 -23.52 1.01
N ALA A 92 8.90 -22.36 0.34
CA ALA A 92 8.23 -21.16 0.84
C ALA A 92 6.71 -21.18 0.60
N ARG A 93 6.27 -21.78 -0.52
CA ARG A 93 4.85 -21.80 -0.93
C ARG A 93 3.99 -22.68 -0.04
N ILE A 94 4.46 -23.87 0.32
CA ILE A 94 3.68 -24.84 1.09
C ILE A 94 3.27 -24.27 2.46
N PRO A 95 4.20 -23.74 3.29
CA PRO A 95 3.86 -23.13 4.57
C PRO A 95 2.92 -21.92 4.40
N ALA A 96 3.14 -21.08 3.38
CA ALA A 96 2.26 -19.95 3.12
C ALA A 96 0.80 -20.38 2.89
N ILE A 97 0.59 -21.39 2.03
CA ILE A 97 -0.75 -21.92 1.73
C ILE A 97 -1.36 -22.58 2.96
N PHE A 98 -0.58 -23.34 3.71
CA PHE A 98 -1.04 -23.98 4.94
C PHE A 98 -1.48 -22.96 5.99
N MET A 99 -0.67 -21.94 6.25
CA MET A 99 -1.01 -20.86 7.18
C MET A 99 -2.29 -20.13 6.74
N ASP A 100 -2.41 -19.82 5.46
CA ASP A 100 -3.60 -19.18 4.92
C ASP A 100 -4.87 -20.04 5.11
N ALA A 101 -4.76 -21.37 4.93
CA ALA A 101 -5.87 -22.30 5.12
C ALA A 101 -6.29 -22.37 6.60
N VAL A 102 -5.33 -22.49 7.52
CA VAL A 102 -5.58 -22.53 8.97
C VAL A 102 -6.24 -21.24 9.44
N ILE A 103 -5.71 -20.08 9.04
CA ILE A 103 -6.27 -18.78 9.40
C ILE A 103 -7.68 -18.62 8.83
N SER A 104 -7.89 -19.00 7.57
CA SER A 104 -9.22 -18.93 6.95
C SER A 104 -10.24 -19.81 7.69
N LEU A 105 -9.84 -21.00 8.14
CA LEU A 105 -10.69 -21.90 8.92
C LEU A 105 -11.06 -21.28 10.28
N ILE A 106 -10.09 -20.72 11.01
CA ILE A 106 -10.33 -20.07 12.31
C ILE A 106 -11.31 -18.90 12.14
N VAL A 107 -11.08 -18.04 11.14
CA VAL A 107 -11.94 -16.89 10.85
C VAL A 107 -13.35 -17.36 10.45
N ALA A 108 -13.46 -18.41 9.65
CA ALA A 108 -14.75 -18.99 9.25
C ALA A 108 -15.54 -19.50 10.46
N LEU A 109 -14.91 -20.26 11.36
CA LEU A 109 -15.55 -20.79 12.58
C LEU A 109 -15.98 -19.65 13.52
N PHE A 110 -15.16 -18.61 13.66
CA PHE A 110 -15.47 -17.44 14.46
C PHE A 110 -16.67 -16.67 13.92
N LEU A 111 -16.67 -16.37 12.62
CA LEU A 111 -17.76 -15.65 11.96
C LEU A 111 -19.06 -16.48 11.96
N LEU A 112 -18.98 -17.80 11.82
CA LEU A 112 -20.14 -18.67 11.96
C LEU A 112 -20.78 -18.54 13.34
N LYS A 113 -19.97 -18.54 14.40
CA LYS A 113 -20.47 -18.38 15.78
C LYS A 113 -21.20 -17.05 15.96
N ILE A 114 -20.68 -15.97 15.36
CA ILE A 114 -21.33 -14.65 15.35
C ILE A 114 -22.66 -14.70 14.60
N ILE A 115 -22.67 -15.26 13.38
CA ILE A 115 -23.89 -15.35 12.56
C ILE A 115 -24.97 -16.16 13.28
N ASN A 116 -24.60 -17.31 13.86
CA ASN A 116 -25.54 -18.15 14.62
C ASN A 116 -26.09 -17.43 15.85
N SER A 117 -25.29 -16.58 16.50
CA SER A 117 -25.73 -15.77 17.65
C SER A 117 -26.72 -14.67 17.27
N ILE A 118 -26.68 -14.16 16.04
CA ILE A 118 -27.51 -13.03 15.60
C ILE A 118 -28.78 -13.51 14.90
N SER A 119 -28.68 -14.54 14.08
CA SER A 119 -29.67 -14.80 13.03
C SER A 119 -30.67 -15.91 13.32
N ASN A 120 -30.48 -16.73 14.38
CA ASN A 120 -31.21 -17.98 14.60
C ASN A 120 -31.32 -18.85 13.31
N LEU A 121 -30.42 -18.66 12.35
CA LEU A 121 -30.42 -19.40 11.09
C LEU A 121 -29.87 -20.80 11.33
N ASP A 122 -30.46 -21.76 10.64
CA ASP A 122 -29.99 -23.14 10.65
C ASP A 122 -28.56 -23.19 10.09
N ALA A 123 -27.63 -23.72 10.90
CA ALA A 123 -26.19 -23.45 10.79
C ALA A 123 -25.50 -24.03 9.54
N ASN A 124 -26.22 -24.78 8.70
CA ASN A 124 -25.63 -25.60 7.64
C ASN A 124 -25.33 -24.82 6.34
N TYR A 125 -26.12 -23.80 6.00
CA TYR A 125 -25.90 -22.99 4.79
C TYR A 125 -24.88 -21.86 4.94
N PRO A 126 -24.80 -21.13 6.08
CA PRO A 126 -23.89 -20.01 6.24
C PRO A 126 -22.40 -20.40 6.16
N ILE A 127 -22.01 -21.58 6.65
CA ILE A 127 -20.61 -22.06 6.62
C ILE A 127 -20.04 -22.05 5.21
N PHE A 128 -20.80 -22.58 4.26
CA PHE A 128 -20.34 -22.75 2.89
C PHE A 128 -20.04 -21.38 2.28
N TYR A 129 -21.03 -20.49 2.24
CA TYR A 129 -20.90 -19.14 1.68
C TYR A 129 -19.84 -18.29 2.37
N LEU A 130 -19.70 -18.45 3.68
CA LEU A 130 -18.70 -17.72 4.46
C LEU A 130 -17.28 -18.23 4.16
N GLY A 131 -17.09 -19.55 4.09
CA GLY A 131 -15.84 -20.14 3.60
C GLY A 131 -15.49 -19.67 2.19
N PHE A 132 -16.48 -19.55 1.31
CA PHE A 132 -16.31 -19.00 -0.04
C PHE A 132 -15.84 -17.55 -0.05
N ALA A 133 -16.51 -16.69 0.71
CA ALA A 133 -16.14 -15.28 0.79
C ALA A 133 -14.69 -15.14 1.29
N LEU A 134 -14.35 -15.84 2.37
CA LEU A 134 -13.00 -15.80 2.93
C LEU A 134 -11.94 -16.29 1.95
N PHE A 135 -12.24 -17.31 1.14
CA PHE A 135 -11.30 -17.82 0.15
C PHE A 135 -11.07 -16.86 -1.03
N ILE A 136 -12.12 -16.19 -1.53
CA ILE A 136 -12.02 -15.20 -2.60
C ILE A 136 -11.14 -14.02 -2.15
N PHE A 137 -11.42 -13.51 -0.95
CA PHE A 137 -10.74 -12.34 -0.42
C PHE A 137 -9.40 -12.65 0.28
N ARG A 138 -9.04 -13.93 0.44
CA ARG A 138 -7.83 -14.40 1.14
C ARG A 138 -6.57 -13.63 0.75
N ASP A 139 -6.35 -13.44 -0.55
CA ASP A 139 -5.16 -12.76 -1.08
C ASP A 139 -5.37 -11.23 -1.25
N SER A 140 -6.55 -10.72 -0.88
CA SER A 140 -6.95 -9.30 -1.03
C SER A 140 -7.07 -8.56 0.32
N PHE A 141 -7.18 -9.26 1.45
CA PHE A 141 -7.38 -8.64 2.76
C PHE A 141 -6.23 -7.72 3.21
N PHE A 142 -4.97 -8.01 2.87
CA PHE A 142 -3.80 -7.26 3.38
C PHE A 142 -2.96 -6.61 2.28
N LEU A 143 -3.55 -5.68 1.51
CA LEU A 143 -2.82 -4.91 0.50
C LEU A 143 -2.06 -5.82 -0.50
N ASN A 144 -2.80 -6.72 -1.16
CA ASN A 144 -2.36 -7.56 -2.31
C ASN A 144 -1.65 -8.87 -1.92
N GLN A 145 -1.74 -9.26 -0.66
CA GLN A 145 -1.19 -10.52 -0.16
C GLN A 145 -2.06 -11.08 0.96
N SER A 146 -1.96 -12.40 1.14
CA SER A 146 -2.51 -13.11 2.30
C SER A 146 -1.53 -13.08 3.47
N ILE A 147 -2.00 -13.45 4.67
CA ILE A 147 -1.18 -13.44 5.88
C ILE A 147 -0.01 -14.43 5.76
N GLY A 148 -0.27 -15.65 5.31
CA GLY A 148 0.74 -16.68 5.15
C GLY A 148 1.82 -16.26 4.15
N LYS A 149 1.43 -15.64 3.03
CA LYS A 149 2.40 -15.09 2.06
C LYS A 149 3.24 -13.98 2.66
N ARG A 150 2.62 -13.08 3.42
CA ARG A 150 3.35 -12.01 4.11
C ARG A 150 4.38 -12.55 5.10
N MET A 151 4.02 -13.58 5.87
CA MET A 151 4.94 -14.24 6.81
C MET A 151 6.12 -14.90 6.10
N MET A 152 5.87 -15.47 4.91
CA MET A 152 6.90 -16.10 4.07
C MET A 152 7.60 -15.11 3.13
N LYS A 153 7.39 -13.79 3.28
CA LYS A 153 7.93 -12.75 2.39
C LYS A 153 7.65 -13.00 0.89
N LEU A 154 6.49 -13.57 0.59
CA LEU A 154 6.02 -13.86 -0.77
C LEU A 154 5.12 -12.75 -1.30
N TYR A 155 5.34 -12.36 -2.55
CA TYR A 155 4.60 -11.29 -3.20
C TYR A 155 4.23 -11.65 -4.63
N PHE A 156 3.10 -11.13 -5.11
CA PHE A 156 2.84 -11.12 -6.54
C PHE A 156 3.49 -9.91 -7.17
N ILE A 157 4.22 -10.13 -8.26
CA ILE A 157 4.72 -9.06 -9.14
C ILE A 157 4.04 -9.15 -10.50
N ASN A 158 3.96 -8.03 -11.20
CA ASN A 158 3.61 -8.00 -12.61
C ASN A 158 4.83 -8.41 -13.42
N ASP A 159 4.69 -9.46 -14.23
CA ASP A 159 5.80 -10.09 -14.93
C ASP A 159 6.54 -9.13 -15.89
N LYS A 160 5.80 -8.22 -16.55
CA LYS A 160 6.38 -7.24 -17.49
C LYS A 160 7.09 -6.08 -16.81
N THR A 161 6.48 -5.54 -15.76
CA THR A 161 6.98 -4.32 -15.10
C THR A 161 7.91 -4.62 -13.93
N LYS A 162 7.93 -5.87 -13.47
CA LYS A 162 8.60 -6.34 -12.25
C LYS A 162 8.24 -5.53 -10.99
N LYS A 163 7.10 -4.84 -11.00
CA LYS A 163 6.53 -4.12 -9.85
C LYS A 163 5.53 -5.01 -9.12
N LYS A 164 5.30 -4.78 -7.82
CA LYS A 164 4.24 -5.44 -7.06
C LYS A 164 2.90 -5.37 -7.82
N ALA A 165 2.22 -6.51 -7.92
CA ALA A 165 0.94 -6.61 -8.58
C ALA A 165 -0.08 -5.72 -7.88
N ILE A 166 -0.94 -5.08 -8.65
CA ILE A 166 -2.01 -4.23 -8.14
C ILE A 166 -3.13 -5.13 -7.57
N TRP A 167 -3.77 -4.70 -6.49
CA TRP A 167 -4.77 -5.45 -5.74
C TRP A 167 -5.85 -6.12 -6.61
N TYR A 168 -6.39 -5.39 -7.61
CA TYR A 168 -7.49 -5.91 -8.43
C TYR A 168 -7.07 -7.07 -9.34
N ARG A 169 -5.77 -7.19 -9.70
CA ARG A 169 -5.28 -8.36 -10.47
C ARG A 169 -5.25 -9.60 -9.59
N VAL A 170 -4.78 -9.47 -8.36
CA VAL A 170 -4.77 -10.57 -7.38
C VAL A 170 -6.20 -10.99 -7.02
N PHE A 171 -7.11 -10.01 -6.92
CA PHE A 171 -8.54 -10.29 -6.75
C PHE A 171 -9.14 -11.02 -7.96
N ALA A 172 -8.88 -10.53 -9.19
CA ALA A 172 -9.37 -11.16 -10.42
C ALA A 172 -8.90 -12.61 -10.55
N ARG A 173 -7.64 -12.90 -10.17
CA ARG A 173 -7.11 -14.27 -10.12
C ARG A 173 -7.98 -15.19 -9.28
N ASN A 174 -8.28 -14.79 -8.05
CA ASN A 174 -9.10 -15.58 -7.13
C ASN A 174 -10.56 -15.70 -7.62
N LEU A 175 -11.11 -14.61 -8.17
CA LEU A 175 -12.46 -14.59 -8.70
C LEU A 175 -12.62 -15.52 -9.91
N ILE A 176 -11.68 -15.51 -10.85
CA ILE A 176 -11.69 -16.39 -12.03
C ILE A 176 -11.63 -17.85 -11.59
N TRP A 177 -10.70 -18.18 -10.68
CA TRP A 177 -10.60 -19.53 -10.13
C TRP A 177 -11.91 -19.97 -9.47
N TRP A 178 -12.55 -19.06 -8.73
CA TRP A 178 -13.81 -19.32 -8.08
C TRP A 178 -14.95 -19.53 -9.08
N LEU A 179 -15.11 -18.64 -10.07
CA LEU A 179 -16.14 -18.77 -11.11
C LEU A 179 -16.02 -20.11 -11.84
N PHE A 180 -14.78 -20.54 -12.15
CA PHE A 180 -14.54 -21.83 -12.78
C PHE A 180 -15.05 -22.99 -11.90
N ASN A 181 -14.73 -22.98 -10.60
CA ASN A 181 -15.22 -24.00 -9.67
C ASN A 181 -16.75 -23.93 -9.50
N GLY A 182 -17.33 -22.73 -9.44
CA GLY A 182 -18.77 -22.53 -9.34
C GLY A 182 -19.52 -23.08 -10.56
N LEU A 183 -18.96 -22.92 -11.76
CA LEU A 183 -19.51 -23.51 -12.98
C LEU A 183 -19.47 -25.03 -12.96
N ILE A 184 -18.36 -25.64 -12.50
CA ILE A 184 -18.26 -27.10 -12.31
C ILE A 184 -19.35 -27.56 -11.34
N TYR A 185 -19.49 -26.91 -10.19
CA TYR A 185 -20.52 -27.26 -9.21
C TYR A 185 -21.92 -27.16 -9.81
N ALA A 186 -22.25 -26.04 -10.45
CA ALA A 186 -23.57 -25.79 -11.03
C ALA A 186 -23.92 -26.82 -12.12
N PHE A 187 -22.94 -27.20 -12.96
CA PHE A 187 -23.12 -28.20 -14.00
C PHE A 187 -23.52 -29.57 -13.43
N PHE A 188 -22.98 -29.93 -12.26
CA PHE A 188 -23.26 -31.21 -11.59
C PHE A 188 -24.26 -31.11 -10.43
N ALA A 189 -24.84 -29.94 -10.17
CA ALA A 189 -25.72 -29.71 -9.01
C ALA A 189 -27.00 -30.56 -9.03
N ASN A 190 -27.49 -30.92 -10.22
CA ASN A 190 -28.67 -31.77 -10.39
C ASN A 190 -28.37 -33.27 -10.29
N THR A 191 -27.11 -33.65 -10.06
CA THR A 191 -26.71 -35.05 -9.85
C THR A 191 -26.78 -35.42 -8.35
N ASN A 192 -26.10 -36.49 -7.94
CA ASN A 192 -25.96 -36.82 -6.53
C ASN A 192 -25.27 -35.65 -5.77
N PRO A 193 -25.79 -35.16 -4.64
CA PRO A 193 -25.24 -33.98 -3.94
C PRO A 193 -23.79 -34.15 -3.46
N VAL A 194 -23.33 -35.40 -3.27
CA VAL A 194 -21.95 -35.70 -2.88
C VAL A 194 -20.99 -35.58 -4.06
N PHE A 195 -21.45 -35.88 -5.29
CA PHE A 195 -20.62 -35.90 -6.49
C PHE A 195 -19.96 -34.54 -6.81
N PRO A 196 -20.67 -33.40 -6.88
CA PRO A 196 -20.04 -32.12 -7.18
C PRO A 196 -19.06 -31.70 -6.08
N ILE A 197 -19.30 -32.07 -4.82
CA ILE A 197 -18.40 -31.78 -3.71
C ILE A 197 -17.09 -32.56 -3.86
N LEU A 198 -17.18 -33.86 -4.14
CA LEU A 198 -16.00 -34.71 -4.36
C LEU A 198 -15.21 -34.23 -5.58
N LEU A 199 -15.90 -33.86 -6.66
CA LEU A 199 -15.26 -33.34 -7.87
C LEU A 199 -14.53 -32.03 -7.58
N LEU A 200 -15.14 -31.10 -6.85
CA LEU A 200 -14.48 -29.86 -6.41
C LEU A 200 -13.20 -30.15 -5.62
N LEU A 201 -13.24 -31.07 -4.64
CA LEU A 201 -12.07 -31.47 -3.86
C LEU A 201 -10.95 -32.00 -4.75
N ILE A 202 -11.26 -32.92 -5.67
CA ILE A 202 -10.30 -33.46 -6.64
C ILE A 202 -9.70 -32.33 -7.49
N THR A 203 -10.53 -31.41 -7.97
CA THR A 203 -10.09 -30.29 -8.81
C THR A 203 -9.14 -29.35 -8.04
N GLN A 204 -9.43 -29.08 -6.76
CA GLN A 204 -8.54 -28.28 -5.90
C GLN A 204 -7.22 -28.99 -5.62
N ILE A 205 -7.23 -30.30 -5.37
CA ILE A 205 -6.01 -31.10 -5.16
C ILE A 205 -5.14 -31.08 -6.41
N ILE A 206 -5.73 -31.36 -7.59
CA ILE A 206 -5.01 -31.35 -8.87
C ILE A 206 -4.43 -29.96 -9.14
N TYR A 207 -5.23 -28.90 -8.96
CA TYR A 207 -4.76 -27.53 -9.16
C TYR A 207 -3.63 -27.17 -8.21
N PHE A 208 -3.73 -27.55 -6.94
CA PHE A 208 -2.67 -27.33 -5.95
C PHE A 208 -1.36 -27.98 -6.38
N PHE A 209 -1.38 -29.27 -6.74
CA PHE A 209 -0.18 -29.96 -7.22
C PHE A 209 0.36 -29.36 -8.53
N TYR A 210 -0.52 -28.97 -9.45
CA TYR A 210 -0.13 -28.29 -10.69
C TYR A 210 0.62 -27.00 -10.39
N VAL A 211 0.08 -26.14 -9.51
CA VAL A 211 0.69 -24.86 -9.14
C VAL A 211 2.00 -25.04 -8.39
N LEU A 212 2.11 -26.07 -7.54
CA LEU A 212 3.37 -26.41 -6.88
C LEU A 212 4.45 -26.84 -7.88
N ILE A 213 4.12 -27.73 -8.83
CA ILE A 213 5.07 -28.28 -9.80
C ILE A 213 5.50 -27.22 -10.81
N LYS A 214 4.56 -26.45 -11.38
CA LYS A 214 4.87 -25.43 -12.40
C LYS A 214 5.42 -24.13 -11.80
N GLY A 215 5.15 -23.93 -10.51
CA GLY A 215 5.46 -22.68 -9.83
C GLY A 215 4.58 -21.50 -10.29
N GLN A 216 3.59 -21.70 -11.15
CA GLN A 216 2.68 -20.68 -11.63
C GLN A 216 1.39 -21.34 -12.14
N SER A 217 0.23 -20.71 -11.92
CA SER A 217 -1.03 -21.17 -12.51
C SER A 217 -1.24 -20.57 -13.90
N PHE A 218 -2.05 -21.24 -14.74
CA PHE A 218 -2.52 -20.66 -16.01
C PHE A 218 -3.21 -19.30 -15.83
N ILE A 219 -3.94 -19.10 -14.71
CA ILE A 219 -4.59 -17.83 -14.41
C ILE A 219 -3.56 -16.73 -14.12
N ASP A 220 -2.46 -17.08 -13.45
CA ASP A 220 -1.35 -16.15 -13.19
C ASP A 220 -0.70 -15.70 -14.51
N GLU A 221 -0.51 -16.63 -15.45
CA GLU A 221 -0.02 -16.34 -16.81
C GLU A 221 -0.96 -15.39 -17.57
N CYS A 222 -2.27 -15.67 -17.58
CA CYS A 222 -3.27 -14.80 -18.21
C CYS A 222 -3.27 -13.38 -17.64
N LEU A 223 -3.05 -13.23 -16.33
CA LEU A 223 -3.05 -11.95 -15.63
C LEU A 223 -1.67 -11.27 -15.62
N GLN A 224 -0.66 -11.92 -16.20
CA GLN A 224 0.74 -11.46 -16.24
C GLN A 224 1.26 -11.16 -14.83
N ILE A 225 1.00 -12.07 -13.90
CA ILE A 225 1.49 -11.99 -12.52
C ILE A 225 2.31 -13.23 -12.17
N GLU A 226 3.27 -13.07 -11.29
CA GLU A 226 4.16 -14.14 -10.83
C GLU A 226 4.33 -14.04 -9.32
N LEU A 227 4.35 -15.19 -8.63
CA LEU A 227 4.63 -15.26 -7.21
C LEU A 227 6.14 -15.40 -7.00
N VAL A 228 6.70 -14.43 -6.28
CA VAL A 228 8.15 -14.30 -6.04
C VAL A 228 8.44 -14.14 -4.56
N GLU A 229 9.68 -14.39 -4.18
CA GLU A 229 10.24 -14.15 -2.86
C GLU A 229 11.36 -13.10 -2.92
N GLU A 230 11.55 -12.40 -1.80
CA GLU A 230 12.57 -11.37 -1.65
C GLU A 230 13.93 -12.02 -1.37
N ASN A 231 14.91 -11.80 -2.24
CA ASN A 231 16.26 -12.34 -2.05
C ASN A 231 17.03 -11.51 -1.02
N GLU A 232 17.28 -12.07 0.16
CA GLU A 232 17.98 -11.41 1.27
C GLU A 232 19.51 -11.27 1.06
N ILE A 233 20.08 -11.92 0.04
CA ILE A 233 21.53 -12.16 -0.06
C ILE A 233 22.35 -10.93 -0.49
N GLN A 234 21.75 -9.79 -0.86
CA GLN A 234 22.54 -8.63 -1.36
C GLN A 234 22.83 -7.51 -0.37
N ASP A 235 22.29 -7.52 0.84
CA ASP A 235 22.53 -6.44 1.81
C ASP A 235 23.71 -6.71 2.77
N GLU A 236 24.37 -7.88 2.69
CA GLU A 236 25.56 -8.20 3.52
C GLU A 236 26.92 -7.88 2.87
N ILE A 237 26.95 -7.32 1.65
CA ILE A 237 28.21 -7.05 0.89
C ILE A 237 28.48 -5.54 0.67
N MET A 238 27.70 -4.62 1.24
CA MET A 238 28.03 -3.19 1.29
C MET A 238 28.25 -2.71 2.73
#